data_AF-A0A2Z6P0J8-F1
#
_entry.id   AF-A0A2Z6P0J8-F1
#
_cell.length_a   1.000
_cell.length_b   1.000
_cell.length_c   1.000
_cell.angle_alpha   90.00
_cell.angle_beta   90.00
_cell.angle_gamma   90.00
#
_symmetry.space_group_name_H-M   'P 1'
#
loop_
_entity.id
_entity.type
_entity.pdbx_description
1 polymer ?
#
loop_
_entity_poly.entity_id
_entity_poly.type
_entity_poly.pdbx_seq_one_letter_code
_entity_poly.pdbx_strand_id
1 'polypeptide(L)'
;MKNGMLLRFEWPSESFHSSPISVVDSASTSINLVSSATMAIDKRHDLPSVLQLIATRCIGIAPVFLVPLDETLDADIIVLSDKSWFLHTAKQGLSYTSIKVQLSSSSHFTPVCTIEYPKGILFVAEKNLHLAEMVHNKRRNMQKFRLEGTPQKVLYHNKSQTLLVMRTELNHGTYSSDICCVDPQSGSVLSSFEIEYGEAKSMALVKFKSTLVLVVGIISSGPDVQPNGEAK
;
A
#
# COMPACT_ATOMS: atom_id res chain seq x y z
N MET A 1 17.75 -13.70 9.29
CA MET A 1 16.37 -13.28 9.61
C MET A 1 15.48 -13.59 8.41
N LYS A 2 14.26 -14.10 8.64
CA LYS A 2 13.24 -14.33 7.61
C LYS A 2 12.09 -13.37 7.94
N ASN A 3 11.79 -12.41 7.06
CA ASN A 3 10.78 -11.37 7.29
C ASN A 3 9.63 -11.39 6.27
N GLY A 4 9.57 -12.41 5.42
CA GLY A 4 8.45 -12.64 4.50
C GLY A 4 8.02 -14.11 4.47
N MET A 5 6.71 -14.34 4.39
CA MET A 5 6.10 -15.67 4.29
C MET A 5 5.11 -15.67 3.13
N LEU A 6 5.14 -16.74 2.33
CA LEU A 6 4.15 -17.02 1.30
C LEU A 6 3.29 -18.18 1.78
N LEU A 7 2.01 -17.89 1.99
CA LEU A 7 1.01 -18.88 2.40
C LEU A 7 0.12 -19.21 1.20
N ARG A 8 -0.13 -20.51 0.97
CA ARG A 8 -1.22 -20.99 0.13
C ARG A 8 -2.50 -20.85 0.91
N PHE A 9 -3.50 -20.27 0.29
CA PHE A 9 -4.87 -20.29 0.76
C PHE A 9 -5.67 -21.20 -0.17
N GLU A 10 -6.18 -22.31 0.36
CA GLU A 10 -7.02 -23.23 -0.41
C GLU A 10 -8.49 -22.91 -0.15
N TRP A 11 -9.20 -22.57 -1.22
CA TRP A 11 -10.66 -22.54 -1.21
C TRP A 11 -11.20 -23.98 -1.29
N PRO A 12 -12.28 -24.35 -0.58
CA PRO A 12 -12.93 -25.62 -0.80
C PRO A 12 -13.63 -25.52 -2.17
N SER A 13 -12.90 -25.83 -3.24
CA SER A 13 -13.51 -26.17 -4.51
C SER A 13 -13.81 -27.66 -4.51
N GLU A 14 -15.02 -27.98 -4.96
CA GLU A 14 -15.65 -29.31 -4.92
C GLU A 14 -14.67 -30.45 -5.21
N SER A 15 -14.63 -31.40 -4.28
CA SER A 15 -14.14 -32.79 -4.42
C SER A 15 -13.19 -33.05 -5.59
N PHE A 16 -11.90 -32.75 -5.41
CA PHE A 16 -10.88 -33.49 -6.15
C PHE A 16 -10.46 -34.70 -5.32
N HIS A 17 -10.81 -35.88 -5.86
CA HIS A 17 -10.40 -37.17 -5.31
C HIS A 17 -8.91 -37.15 -4.97
N SER A 18 -8.63 -37.38 -3.69
CA SER A 18 -7.30 -37.56 -3.13
C SER A 18 -6.52 -38.61 -3.93
N SER A 19 -5.42 -38.20 -4.56
CA SER A 19 -4.32 -39.10 -4.87
C SER A 19 -3.13 -38.70 -4.01
N PRO A 20 -2.57 -39.61 -3.19
CA PRO A 20 -1.38 -39.31 -2.41
C PRO A 20 -0.19 -39.22 -3.37
N ILE A 21 0.43 -38.04 -3.46
CA ILE A 21 1.68 -37.88 -4.20
C ILE A 21 2.79 -38.53 -3.35
N SER A 22 3.26 -39.67 -3.83
CA SER A 22 4.43 -40.38 -3.32
C SER A 22 5.70 -39.53 -3.50
N VAL A 23 6.42 -39.35 -2.41
CA VAL A 23 7.79 -38.81 -2.38
C VAL A 23 8.70 -39.77 -3.14
N VAL A 24 9.40 -39.28 -4.16
CA VAL A 24 10.63 -39.89 -4.66
C VAL A 24 11.71 -38.81 -4.69
N ASP A 25 12.73 -39.09 -3.89
CA ASP A 25 13.90 -38.30 -3.58
C ASP A 25 14.87 -38.21 -4.77
N SER A 26 15.48 -37.04 -4.97
CA SER A 26 16.82 -36.90 -5.56
C SER A 26 17.37 -35.48 -5.37
N ALA A 27 18.27 -35.38 -4.38
CA ALA A 27 19.40 -34.46 -4.27
C ALA A 27 19.17 -33.01 -3.81
N SER A 28 19.49 -32.80 -2.53
CA SER A 28 20.34 -31.71 -2.01
C SER A 28 19.72 -30.31 -1.89
N THR A 29 19.02 -30.06 -0.77
CA THR A 29 19.40 -29.05 0.23
C THR A 29 18.45 -29.14 1.43
N SER A 30 19.03 -29.22 2.63
CA SER A 30 18.35 -29.38 3.91
C SER A 30 17.44 -28.20 4.24
N ILE A 31 16.13 -28.45 4.20
CA ILE A 31 15.14 -27.62 4.86
C ILE A 31 14.27 -28.55 5.71
N ASN A 32 14.53 -28.54 7.02
CA ASN A 32 13.66 -29.17 8.02
C ASN A 32 12.28 -28.51 7.94
N LEU A 33 11.37 -29.17 7.23
CA LEU A 33 9.98 -28.78 7.07
C LEU A 33 9.21 -29.22 8.32
N VAL A 34 9.21 -28.38 9.35
CA VAL A 34 8.26 -28.55 10.46
C VAL A 34 6.93 -27.97 9.97
N SER A 35 6.09 -28.85 9.44
CA SER A 35 4.71 -28.60 9.05
C SER A 35 3.86 -28.34 10.30
N SER A 36 3.92 -27.15 10.89
CA SER A 36 2.93 -26.72 11.88
C SER A 36 1.66 -26.25 11.16
N ALA A 37 0.91 -27.20 10.59
CA ALA A 37 -0.47 -26.99 10.24
C ALA A 37 -1.29 -27.12 11.53
N THR A 38 -1.57 -26.00 12.19
CA THR A 38 -2.52 -25.97 13.29
C THR A 38 -3.90 -26.25 12.69
N MET A 39 -4.32 -27.52 12.72
CA MET A 39 -5.66 -27.93 12.29
C MET A 39 -6.67 -27.33 13.27
N ALA A 40 -7.20 -26.15 12.95
CA ALA A 40 -8.41 -25.67 13.57
C ALA A 40 -9.56 -26.55 13.06
N ILE A 41 -9.88 -27.59 13.84
CA ILE A 41 -11.06 -28.43 13.64
C ILE A 41 -12.26 -27.54 13.96
N ASP A 42 -12.81 -26.85 12.96
CA ASP A 42 -14.14 -26.27 13.07
C ASP A 42 -15.03 -26.79 11.94
N LYS A 43 -16.18 -27.32 12.35
CA LYS A 43 -17.20 -27.93 11.49
C LYS A 43 -18.01 -26.81 10.82
N ARG A 44 -17.47 -26.18 9.79
CA ARG A 44 -18.24 -25.32 8.88
C ARG A 44 -17.86 -25.66 7.45
N HIS A 45 -18.76 -26.35 6.76
CA HIS A 45 -18.52 -27.03 5.49
C HIS A 45 -18.32 -26.12 4.27
N ASP A 46 -18.29 -24.79 4.42
CA ASP A 46 -18.24 -23.86 3.28
C ASP A 46 -17.15 -22.78 3.38
N LEU A 47 -16.19 -22.92 4.31
CA LEU A 47 -15.12 -21.93 4.50
C LEU A 47 -13.75 -22.50 4.12
N PRO A 48 -12.91 -21.74 3.40
CA PRO A 48 -11.49 -22.07 3.21
C PRO A 48 -10.81 -22.18 4.57
N SER A 49 -10.43 -23.40 4.95
CA SER A 49 -9.94 -23.67 6.31
C SER A 49 -8.45 -23.99 6.38
N VAL A 50 -7.75 -24.08 5.24
CA VAL A 50 -6.35 -24.51 5.22
C VAL A 50 -5.42 -23.42 4.69
N LEU A 51 -4.56 -22.95 5.59
CA LEU A 51 -3.38 -22.15 5.25
C LEU A 51 -2.16 -23.06 5.27
N GLN A 52 -1.43 -23.11 4.15
CA GLN A 52 -0.20 -23.89 4.05
C GLN A 52 0.98 -22.97 3.74
N LEU A 53 2.03 -23.02 4.56
CA LEU A 53 3.27 -22.31 4.25
C LEU A 53 3.93 -22.91 3.00
N ILE A 54 3.99 -22.14 1.92
CA ILE A 54 4.66 -22.54 0.66
C ILE A 54 6.14 -22.18 0.73
N ALA A 55 6.46 -20.97 1.19
CA ALA A 55 7.83 -20.49 1.20
C ALA A 55 8.07 -19.44 2.28
N THR A 56 9.30 -19.40 2.81
CA THR A 56 9.81 -18.27 3.58
C THR A 56 10.90 -17.57 2.79
N ARG A 57 10.91 -16.24 2.79
CA ARG A 57 11.91 -15.43 2.08
C ARG A 57 12.44 -14.32 2.98
N CYS A 58 13.69 -13.93 2.74
CA CYS A 58 14.26 -12.71 3.32
C CYS A 58 14.07 -11.60 2.28
N ILE A 59 13.18 -10.67 2.60
CA ILE A 59 12.84 -9.49 1.80
C ILE A 59 13.73 -8.31 2.22
N GLY A 60 14.17 -8.30 3.47
CA GLY A 60 14.92 -7.20 4.06
C GLY A 60 15.31 -7.45 5.52
N ILE A 61 15.84 -6.42 6.17
CA ILE A 61 16.11 -6.40 7.62
C ILE A 61 15.13 -5.51 8.40
N ALA A 62 14.42 -4.61 7.70
CA ALA A 62 13.39 -3.76 8.31
C ALA A 62 12.00 -4.42 8.23
N PRO A 63 10.99 -3.91 8.97
CA PRO A 63 9.60 -4.26 8.75
C PRO A 63 9.20 -4.11 7.28
N VAL A 64 8.29 -4.96 6.82
CA VAL A 64 7.86 -5.02 5.42
C VAL A 64 6.46 -4.42 5.29
N PHE A 65 6.29 -3.51 4.35
CA PHE A 65 5.00 -2.96 3.94
C PHE A 65 4.66 -3.46 2.54
N LEU A 66 3.43 -3.95 2.35
CA LEU A 66 2.92 -4.45 1.09
C LEU A 66 1.93 -3.43 0.51
N VAL A 67 2.17 -3.00 -0.73
CA VAL A 67 1.34 -2.03 -1.43
C VAL A 67 0.83 -2.68 -2.72
N PRO A 68 -0.42 -3.17 -2.76
CA PRO A 68 -1.03 -3.60 -4.01
C PRO A 68 -1.24 -2.40 -4.94
N LEU A 69 -1.01 -2.59 -6.24
CA LEU A 69 -1.13 -1.53 -7.23
C LEU A 69 -2.56 -1.26 -7.71
N ASP A 70 -3.45 -2.21 -7.49
CA ASP A 70 -4.88 -2.11 -7.78
C ASP A 70 -5.69 -2.92 -6.75
N GLU A 71 -7.01 -2.97 -6.91
CA GLU A 71 -7.93 -3.68 -6.01
C GLU A 71 -8.23 -5.12 -6.48
N THR A 72 -7.58 -5.61 -7.55
CA THR A 72 -7.86 -6.96 -8.06
C THR A 72 -7.09 -8.03 -7.28
N LEU A 73 -7.51 -9.29 -7.40
CA LEU A 73 -6.83 -10.40 -6.71
C LEU A 73 -5.49 -10.78 -7.37
N ASP A 74 -5.31 -10.43 -8.64
CA ASP A 74 -4.09 -10.62 -9.42
C ASP A 74 -3.20 -9.36 -9.43
N ALA A 75 -3.47 -8.40 -8.55
CA ALA A 75 -2.71 -7.17 -8.37
C ALA A 75 -1.22 -7.46 -8.21
N ASP A 76 -0.39 -6.71 -8.96
CA ASP A 76 1.03 -6.64 -8.67
C ASP A 76 1.25 -5.89 -7.34
N ILE A 77 2.26 -6.32 -6.58
CA ILE A 77 2.53 -5.79 -5.24
C ILE A 77 3.91 -5.16 -5.20
N ILE A 78 4.00 -3.95 -4.65
CA ILE A 78 5.28 -3.37 -4.25
C ILE A 78 5.53 -3.76 -2.80
N VAL A 79 6.72 -4.27 -2.56
CA VAL A 79 7.19 -4.68 -1.25
C VAL A 79 8.25 -3.68 -0.80
N LEU A 80 7.99 -3.00 0.32
CA LEU A 80 8.80 -1.91 0.84
C LEU A 80 9.44 -2.33 2.17
N SER A 81 10.75 -2.20 2.24
CA SER A 81 11.57 -2.45 3.44
C SER A 81 12.85 -1.60 3.30
N ASP A 82 13.97 -2.04 3.86
CA ASP A 82 15.29 -1.45 3.55
C ASP A 82 15.65 -1.61 2.05
N LYS A 83 15.13 -2.66 1.41
CA LYS A 83 15.17 -2.88 -0.04
C LYS A 83 13.74 -2.95 -0.58
N SER A 84 13.53 -2.32 -1.73
CA SER A 84 12.23 -2.36 -2.41
C SER A 84 12.21 -3.44 -3.49
N TRP A 85 11.09 -4.17 -3.55
CA TRP A 85 10.87 -5.25 -4.52
C TRP A 85 9.54 -5.07 -5.23
N PHE A 86 9.49 -5.49 -6.48
CA PHE A 86 8.28 -5.59 -7.27
C PHE A 86 7.92 -7.08 -7.37
N LEU A 87 6.82 -7.45 -6.74
CA LEU A 87 6.25 -8.78 -6.73
C LEU A 87 5.14 -8.85 -7.78
N HIS A 88 5.31 -9.73 -8.74
CA HIS A 88 4.34 -9.90 -9.83
C HIS A 88 4.18 -11.37 -10.18
N THR A 89 3.06 -11.70 -10.81
CA THR A 89 2.83 -13.02 -11.38
C THR A 89 3.64 -13.17 -12.67
N ALA A 90 4.34 -14.29 -12.81
CA ALA A 90 5.09 -14.69 -13.99
C ALA A 90 4.59 -16.07 -14.46
N LYS A 91 5.01 -16.49 -15.67
CA LYS A 91 4.55 -17.74 -16.31
C LYS A 91 4.68 -19.00 -15.43
N GLN A 92 5.64 -19.02 -14.50
CA GLN A 92 5.96 -20.18 -13.66
C GLN A 92 5.71 -19.93 -12.16
N GLY A 93 5.01 -18.84 -11.79
CA GLY A 93 4.71 -18.50 -10.40
C GLY A 93 5.01 -17.05 -10.05
N LEU A 94 5.27 -16.76 -8.77
CA LEU A 94 5.56 -15.41 -8.29
C LEU A 94 7.03 -15.03 -8.51
N SER A 95 7.24 -13.86 -9.08
CA SER A 95 8.56 -13.30 -9.38
C SER A 95 8.84 -12.06 -8.53
N TYR A 96 10.07 -11.95 -8.01
CA TYR A 96 10.54 -10.83 -7.21
C TYR A 96 11.62 -10.09 -7.98
N THR A 97 11.32 -8.88 -8.43
CA THR A 97 12.28 -8.02 -9.13
C THR A 97 12.72 -6.88 -8.21
N SER A 98 14.02 -6.71 -7.98
CA SER A 98 14.50 -5.60 -7.15
C SER A 98 14.24 -4.25 -7.82
N ILE A 99 13.78 -3.28 -7.02
CA ILE A 99 13.55 -1.90 -7.42
C ILE A 99 14.77 -1.07 -7.03
N LYS A 100 15.44 -0.47 -8.02
CA LYS A 100 16.59 0.42 -7.78
C LYS A 100 16.20 1.83 -7.32
N VAL A 101 14.92 2.19 -7.37
CA VAL A 101 14.42 3.47 -6.87
C VAL A 101 14.37 3.38 -5.35
N GLN A 102 14.99 4.35 -4.67
CA GLN A 102 15.05 4.40 -3.22
C GLN A 102 13.70 4.86 -2.65
N LEU A 103 12.72 3.97 -2.71
CA LEU A 103 11.39 4.17 -2.13
C LEU A 103 11.46 4.05 -0.60
N SER A 104 12.47 3.37 -0.05
CA SER A 104 12.62 3.09 1.38
C SER A 104 12.72 4.33 2.30
N SER A 105 12.99 5.51 1.75
CA SER A 105 12.99 6.78 2.51
C SER A 105 11.61 7.45 2.57
N SER A 106 10.60 6.89 1.93
CA SER A 106 9.27 7.46 1.88
C SER A 106 8.39 7.01 3.04
N SER A 107 7.63 7.96 3.60
CA SER A 107 6.70 7.72 4.71
C SER A 107 5.34 7.20 4.26
N HIS A 108 4.91 7.50 3.03
CA HIS A 108 3.57 7.20 2.55
C HIS A 108 3.56 6.84 1.08
N PHE A 109 2.73 5.85 0.76
CA PHE A 109 2.59 5.27 -0.55
C PHE A 109 1.12 5.20 -0.93
N THR A 110 0.82 5.48 -2.18
CA THR A 110 -0.55 5.41 -2.70
C THR A 110 -0.52 4.90 -4.13
N PRO A 111 -1.16 3.75 -4.42
CA PRO A 111 -1.30 3.27 -5.78
C PRO A 111 -2.14 4.25 -6.60
N VAL A 112 -1.76 4.43 -7.86
CA VAL A 112 -2.44 5.33 -8.80
C VAL A 112 -2.59 4.62 -10.13
N CYS A 113 -3.75 4.78 -10.74
CA CYS A 113 -4.03 4.28 -12.07
C CYS A 113 -4.52 5.44 -12.95
N THR A 114 -3.62 5.99 -13.78
CA THR A 114 -3.95 6.94 -14.85
C THR A 114 -3.65 6.32 -16.21
N ILE A 115 -4.10 6.96 -17.29
CA ILE A 115 -3.84 6.49 -18.66
C ILE A 115 -2.33 6.42 -18.95
N GLU A 116 -1.56 7.40 -18.45
CA GLU A 116 -0.11 7.46 -18.62
C GLU A 116 0.65 6.56 -17.64
N TYR A 117 0.08 6.31 -16.45
CA TYR A 117 0.66 5.51 -15.39
C TYR A 117 -0.36 4.48 -14.89
N PRO A 118 -0.64 3.40 -15.67
CA PRO A 118 -1.64 2.40 -15.30
C PRO A 118 -1.20 1.55 -14.09
N LYS A 119 0.10 1.50 -13.82
CA LYS A 119 0.72 0.85 -12.66
C LYS A 119 1.55 1.88 -11.88
N GLY A 120 0.93 3.01 -11.59
CA GLY A 120 1.56 4.15 -10.92
C GLY A 120 1.62 3.97 -9.41
N ILE A 121 2.63 4.56 -8.80
CA ILE A 121 2.66 4.78 -7.36
C ILE A 121 3.08 6.20 -7.06
N LEU A 122 2.35 6.83 -6.15
CA LEU A 122 2.73 8.08 -5.53
C LEU A 122 3.36 7.84 -4.18
N PHE A 123 4.40 8.60 -3.90
CA PHE A 123 5.06 8.54 -2.62
C PHE A 123 5.67 9.89 -2.24
N VAL A 124 5.78 10.12 -0.93
CA VAL A 124 6.33 11.34 -0.37
C VAL A 124 7.77 11.09 0.06
N ALA A 125 8.73 11.74 -0.57
CA ALA A 125 10.15 11.61 -0.21
C ALA A 125 10.86 12.95 -0.37
N GLU A 126 11.79 13.24 0.55
CA GLU A 126 12.58 14.48 0.54
C GLU A 126 11.71 15.74 0.45
N LYS A 127 10.56 15.77 1.16
CA LYS A 127 9.58 16.87 1.13
C LYS A 127 8.96 17.14 -0.25
N ASN A 128 8.98 16.17 -1.16
CA ASN A 128 8.38 16.29 -2.47
C ASN A 128 7.44 15.11 -2.72
N LEU A 129 6.47 15.33 -3.61
CA LEU A 129 5.62 14.26 -4.11
C LEU A 129 6.25 13.67 -5.37
N HIS A 130 6.37 12.35 -5.43
CA HIS A 130 6.95 11.63 -6.56
C HIS A 130 5.93 10.65 -7.13
N LEU A 131 5.83 10.60 -8.46
CA LEU A 131 5.06 9.63 -9.21
C LEU A 131 6.02 8.70 -9.96
N ALA A 132 5.86 7.40 -9.80
CA ALA A 132 6.66 6.42 -10.52
C ALA A 132 5.78 5.37 -11.21
N GLU A 133 6.12 5.03 -12.45
CA GLU A 133 5.53 3.89 -13.16
C GLU A 133 6.27 2.60 -12.77
N MET A 134 5.55 1.60 -12.28
CA MET A 134 6.09 0.28 -12.02
C MET A 134 5.86 -0.63 -13.23
N VAL A 135 6.87 -0.71 -14.08
CA VAL A 135 6.89 -1.61 -15.23
C VAL A 135 8.08 -2.55 -15.13
N HIS A 136 7.85 -3.82 -15.47
CA HIS A 136 8.91 -4.82 -15.59
C HIS A 136 9.79 -4.49 -16.82
N ASN A 137 11.11 -4.53 -16.68
CA ASN A 137 12.09 -4.37 -17.77
C ASN A 137 12.09 -3.04 -18.58
N LYS A 138 11.39 -1.99 -18.13
CA LYS A 138 11.43 -0.65 -18.76
C LYS A 138 12.24 0.33 -17.89
N ARG A 139 12.88 1.34 -18.52
CA ARG A 139 13.40 2.49 -17.76
C ARG A 139 12.21 3.13 -17.05
N ARG A 140 12.27 3.16 -15.72
CA ARG A 140 11.18 3.64 -14.87
C ARG A 140 11.04 5.14 -15.05
N ASN A 141 9.85 5.57 -15.45
CA ASN A 141 9.49 6.98 -15.49
C ASN A 141 9.21 7.43 -14.06
N MET A 142 9.95 8.43 -13.60
CA MET A 142 9.74 9.07 -12.30
C MET A 142 9.57 10.57 -12.51
N GLN A 143 8.48 11.10 -11.98
CA GLN A 143 8.12 12.50 -12.05
C GLN A 143 8.10 13.07 -10.63
N LYS A 144 8.68 14.26 -10.48
CA LYS A 144 8.77 14.95 -9.19
C LYS A 144 7.92 16.21 -9.24
N PHE A 145 6.96 16.30 -8.33
CA PHE A 145 6.13 17.49 -8.13
C PHE A 145 6.64 18.29 -6.94
N ARG A 146 6.92 19.57 -7.18
CA ARG A 146 7.20 20.53 -6.11
C ARG A 146 5.88 21.17 -5.72
N LEU A 147 5.44 20.94 -4.50
CA LEU A 147 4.24 21.55 -3.93
C LEU A 147 4.65 22.68 -2.99
N GLU A 148 3.76 23.66 -2.80
CA GLU A 148 3.92 24.67 -1.75
C GLU A 148 3.70 23.98 -0.39
N GLY A 149 4.66 24.06 0.53
CA GLY A 149 4.62 23.30 1.79
C GLY A 149 5.14 21.86 1.68
N THR A 150 5.28 21.20 2.83
CA THR A 150 5.80 19.81 2.90
C THR A 150 4.64 18.83 2.84
N PRO A 151 4.50 18.02 1.78
CA PRO A 151 3.49 16.97 1.75
C PRO A 151 3.78 15.96 2.86
N GLN A 152 2.75 15.61 3.62
CA GLN A 152 2.80 14.61 4.68
C GLN A 152 2.08 13.34 4.26
N LYS A 153 0.91 13.45 3.64
CA LYS A 153 0.14 12.29 3.20
C LYS A 153 -0.52 12.58 1.85
N VAL A 154 -0.65 11.54 1.03
CA VAL A 154 -1.33 11.60 -0.26
C VAL A 154 -2.39 10.51 -0.33
N LEU A 155 -3.49 10.79 -1.00
CA LEU A 155 -4.54 9.84 -1.37
C LEU A 155 -4.95 10.09 -2.82
N TYR A 156 -5.28 9.04 -3.55
CA TYR A 156 -5.77 9.13 -4.92
C TYR A 156 -7.27 8.84 -4.96
N HIS A 157 -8.02 9.74 -5.57
CA HIS A 157 -9.45 9.55 -5.79
C HIS A 157 -9.68 9.17 -7.26
N ASN A 158 -9.97 7.88 -7.48
CA ASN A 158 -10.10 7.28 -8.81
C ASN A 158 -11.20 7.93 -9.67
N LYS A 159 -12.36 8.29 -9.11
CA LYS A 159 -13.49 8.81 -9.90
C LYS A 159 -13.25 10.21 -10.44
N SER A 160 -12.64 11.11 -9.66
CA SER A 160 -12.27 12.45 -10.14
C SER A 160 -10.89 12.48 -10.77
N GLN A 161 -10.12 11.39 -10.66
CA GLN A 161 -8.72 11.32 -11.07
C GLN A 161 -7.86 12.43 -10.45
N THR A 162 -8.12 12.77 -9.19
CA THR A 162 -7.37 13.81 -8.47
C THR A 162 -6.62 13.25 -7.28
N LEU A 163 -5.60 13.99 -6.85
CA LEU A 163 -4.87 13.74 -5.61
C LEU A 163 -5.39 14.63 -4.51
N LEU A 164 -5.55 14.05 -3.32
CA LEU A 164 -5.73 14.78 -2.09
C LEU A 164 -4.40 14.73 -1.37
N VAL A 165 -3.79 15.88 -1.13
CA VAL A 165 -2.49 15.99 -0.48
C VAL A 165 -2.64 16.80 0.79
N MET A 166 -2.29 16.19 1.91
CA MET A 166 -2.16 16.87 3.20
C MET A 166 -0.76 17.45 3.27
N ARG A 167 -0.66 18.77 3.45
CA ARG A 167 0.62 19.47 3.56
C ARG A 167 0.73 20.15 4.92
N THR A 168 1.96 20.36 5.34
CA THR A 168 2.28 21.20 6.50
C THR A 168 3.20 22.31 6.03
N GLU A 169 2.90 23.52 6.46
CA GLU A 169 3.77 24.67 6.28
C GLU A 169 4.32 25.09 7.64
N LEU A 170 5.60 25.46 7.66
CA LEU A 170 6.25 26.01 8.84
C LEU A 170 6.36 27.51 8.65
N ASN A 171 5.35 28.27 9.10
CA ASN A 171 5.37 29.72 9.05
C ASN A 171 5.58 30.31 10.45
N HIS A 172 6.72 30.97 10.65
CA HIS A 172 7.04 31.80 11.83
C HIS A 172 6.70 31.21 13.22
N GLY A 173 6.84 29.88 13.39
CA GLY A 173 6.61 29.21 14.68
C GLY A 173 5.20 28.67 14.91
N THR A 174 4.28 28.91 13.97
CA THR A 174 2.97 28.26 13.91
C THR A 174 2.95 27.16 12.85
N TYR A 175 2.50 25.97 13.22
CA TYR A 175 2.24 24.88 12.27
C TYR A 175 0.86 25.09 11.66
N SER A 176 0.80 25.50 10.39
CA SER A 176 -0.44 25.45 9.62
C SER A 176 -0.44 24.19 8.75
N SER A 177 -1.62 23.58 8.61
CA SER A 177 -1.83 22.45 7.72
C SER A 177 -2.93 22.79 6.74
N ASP A 178 -2.78 22.29 5.52
CA ASP A 178 -3.83 22.38 4.53
C ASP A 178 -4.00 21.06 3.79
N ILE A 179 -5.16 20.91 3.16
CA ILE A 179 -5.47 19.79 2.29
C ILE A 179 -5.77 20.34 0.92
N CYS A 180 -4.93 19.99 -0.04
CA CYS A 180 -5.06 20.47 -1.40
C CYS A 180 -5.47 19.35 -2.37
N CYS A 181 -6.31 19.70 -3.33
CA CYS A 181 -6.57 18.87 -4.50
C CYS A 181 -5.48 19.17 -5.53
N VAL A 182 -4.78 18.14 -6.01
CA VAL A 182 -3.69 18.25 -6.98
C VAL A 182 -4.00 17.42 -8.21
N ASP A 183 -3.74 17.98 -9.39
CA ASP A 183 -3.78 17.24 -10.64
C ASP A 183 -2.60 16.25 -10.71
N PRO A 184 -2.84 14.93 -10.81
CA PRO A 184 -1.78 13.93 -10.85
C PRO A 184 -0.87 14.01 -12.07
N GLN A 185 -1.29 14.66 -13.16
CA GLN A 185 -0.50 14.75 -14.38
C GLN A 185 0.51 15.91 -14.32
N SER A 186 0.04 17.12 -13.97
CA SER A 186 0.88 18.31 -13.91
C SER A 186 1.49 18.58 -12.52
N GLY A 187 0.88 18.07 -11.46
CA GLY A 187 1.20 18.44 -10.08
C GLY A 187 0.66 19.80 -9.66
N SER A 188 -0.23 20.40 -10.45
CA SER A 188 -0.83 21.70 -10.15
C SER A 188 -1.88 21.61 -9.05
N VAL A 189 -1.89 22.58 -8.13
CA VAL A 189 -2.92 22.69 -7.10
C VAL A 189 -4.21 23.24 -7.71
N LEU A 190 -5.28 22.44 -7.66
CA LEU A 190 -6.61 22.78 -8.17
C LEU A 190 -7.44 23.55 -7.14
N SER A 191 -7.32 23.19 -5.87
CA SER A 191 -7.95 23.86 -4.72
C SER A 191 -7.20 23.53 -3.43
N SER A 192 -7.35 24.36 -2.41
CA SER A 192 -6.85 24.05 -1.06
C SER A 192 -7.85 24.43 0.01
N PHE A 193 -7.87 23.65 1.09
CA PHE A 193 -8.61 23.89 2.31
C PHE A 193 -7.62 24.03 3.48
N GLU A 194 -7.55 25.23 4.05
CA GLU A 194 -6.69 25.53 5.20
C GLU A 194 -7.35 25.07 6.51
N ILE A 195 -6.56 24.46 7.40
CA ILE A 195 -7.01 24.01 8.71
C ILE A 195 -6.69 25.11 9.72
N GLU A 196 -7.72 25.89 10.07
CA GLU A 196 -7.59 27.07 10.93
C GLU A 196 -7.14 26.74 12.37
N TYR A 197 -7.59 25.60 12.92
CA TYR A 197 -7.35 25.23 14.33
C TYR A 197 -6.74 23.84 14.44
N GLY A 198 -5.42 23.77 14.45
CA GLY A 198 -4.66 22.55 14.72
C GLY A 198 -3.87 22.04 13.53
N GLU A 199 -3.13 20.96 13.76
CA GLU A 199 -2.24 20.36 12.77
C GLU A 199 -2.81 19.04 12.26
N ALA A 200 -2.87 18.86 10.93
CA ALA A 200 -3.34 17.60 10.36
C ALA A 200 -2.27 16.51 10.51
N LYS A 201 -2.68 15.36 11.04
CA LYS A 201 -1.79 14.20 11.25
C LYS A 201 -2.18 13.00 10.43
N SER A 202 -3.45 12.84 10.11
CA SER A 202 -3.92 11.71 9.35
C SER A 202 -5.09 12.11 8.46
N MET A 203 -5.26 11.41 7.34
CA MET A 203 -6.45 11.51 6.51
C MET A 203 -6.83 10.16 5.93
N ALA A 204 -8.13 9.93 5.72
CA ALA A 204 -8.68 8.75 5.08
C ALA A 204 -9.92 9.10 4.27
N LEU A 205 -10.06 8.50 3.09
CA LEU A 205 -11.26 8.64 2.27
C LEU A 205 -12.26 7.55 2.67
N VAL A 206 -13.49 7.95 2.98
CA VAL A 206 -14.57 7.03 3.38
C VAL A 206 -15.78 7.26 2.49
N LYS A 207 -16.37 6.18 1.98
CA LYS A 207 -17.65 6.24 1.28
C LYS A 207 -18.78 6.25 2.31
N PHE A 208 -19.57 7.31 2.30
CA PHE A 208 -20.79 7.43 3.10
C PHE A 208 -21.98 7.57 2.15
N LYS A 209 -22.84 6.54 2.09
CA LYS A 209 -23.94 6.45 1.11
C LYS A 209 -23.42 6.60 -0.34
N SER A 210 -23.92 7.59 -1.08
CA SER A 210 -23.49 7.94 -2.44
C SER A 210 -22.38 8.99 -2.48
N THR A 211 -21.97 9.52 -1.33
CA THR A 211 -20.96 10.57 -1.20
C THR A 211 -19.62 10.02 -0.73
N LEU A 212 -18.54 10.71 -1.08
CA LEU A 212 -17.21 10.45 -0.56
C LEU A 212 -16.86 11.56 0.41
N VAL A 213 -16.42 11.16 1.59
CA VAL A 213 -16.08 12.05 2.70
C VAL A 213 -14.61 11.84 3.02
N LEU A 214 -13.88 12.95 3.16
CA LEU A 214 -12.51 12.94 3.65
C LEU A 214 -12.54 13.11 5.17
N VAL A 215 -12.11 12.10 5.91
CA VAL A 215 -11.94 12.17 7.35
C VAL A 215 -10.51 12.60 7.63
N VAL A 216 -10.33 13.63 8.45
CA VAL A 216 -9.04 14.22 8.78
C VAL A 216 -8.85 14.19 10.29
N GLY A 217 -7.78 13.55 10.74
CA GLY A 217 -7.34 13.62 12.13
C GLY A 217 -6.48 14.85 12.34
N ILE A 218 -6.95 15.77 13.18
CA ILE A 218 -6.24 16.98 13.59
C ILE A 218 -5.79 16.87 15.05
N ILE A 219 -4.67 17.49 15.38
CA ILE A 219 -4.28 17.77 16.77
C ILE A 219 -4.59 19.24 17.02
N SER A 220 -5.61 19.50 17.83
CA SER A 220 -6.00 20.85 18.22
C SER A 220 -4.98 21.47 19.19
N SER A 221 -4.69 22.75 19.00
CA SER A 221 -3.85 23.55 19.90
C SER A 221 -4.67 24.39 20.92
N GLY A 222 -5.98 24.14 21.05
CA GLY A 222 -6.93 24.88 21.91
C GLY A 222 -7.75 23.99 22.88
N PRO A 223 -8.60 24.58 23.74
CA PRO A 223 -9.36 23.83 24.75
C PRO A 223 -10.39 22.89 24.12
N ASP A 224 -10.53 21.74 24.77
CA ASP A 224 -11.27 20.54 24.35
C ASP A 224 -12.64 20.86 23.73
N VAL A 225 -12.77 20.65 22.41
CA VAL A 225 -14.04 20.79 21.70
C VAL A 225 -14.88 19.53 21.98
N GLN A 226 -16.06 19.75 22.56
CA GLN A 226 -17.01 18.72 23.01
C GLN A 226 -17.31 17.65 21.93
N PRO A 227 -17.45 16.36 22.30
CA PRO A 227 -17.73 15.30 21.36
C PRO A 227 -19.23 15.28 21.05
N ASN A 228 -19.65 15.91 19.95
CA ASN A 228 -20.95 15.61 19.36
C ASN A 228 -20.71 14.91 18.02
N GLY A 229 -20.86 13.58 18.05
CA GLY A 229 -20.42 12.63 17.03
C GLY A 229 -21.30 12.50 15.79
N GLU A 230 -22.04 13.53 15.39
CA GLU A 230 -22.87 13.48 14.19
C GLU A 230 -22.56 14.66 13.26
N ALA A 231 -22.00 14.32 12.09
CA ALA A 231 -21.96 15.23 10.94
C ALA A 231 -23.32 15.14 10.23
N LYS A 232 -23.96 16.30 10.03
CA LYS A 232 -25.29 16.43 9.41
C LYS A 232 -25.23 16.41 7.89
#